data_AF-A0A1B8QWW3-F1
#
_entry.id   AF-A0A1B8QWW3-F1
#
_cell.length_a   1.000
_cell.length_b   1.000
_cell.length_c   1.000
_cell.angle_alpha   90.00
_cell.angle_beta   90.00
_cell.angle_gamma   90.00
#
_symmetry.space_group_name_H-M   'P 1'
#
loop_
_entity.id
_entity.type
_entity.pdbx_description
1 polymer ?
#
loop_
_entity_poly.entity_id
_entity_poly.type
_entity_poly.pdbx_seq_one_letter_code
_entity_poly.pdbx_strand_id
1 'polypeptide(L)'
;MQTKFNLYPKEQLPEKFKFPQSYIDLSSNMEKINELKYFPWWFEDSEFEDNVYLYSKAIEELTGVADLIAFARDGDWAACFKLTDYSGNPRVYVHDLGNEANKYECKDFDEWLAEEIKSAKEY
;
A
#
# COMPACT_ATOMS: atom_id res chain seq x y z
N MET A 1 13.95 7.49 -7.73
CA MET A 1 12.65 8.05 -7.30
C MET A 1 11.60 7.61 -8.29
N GLN A 2 10.48 7.11 -7.78
CA GLN A 2 9.35 6.68 -8.58
C GLN A 2 8.56 7.91 -9.02
N THR A 3 8.26 8.04 -10.31
CA THR A 3 7.49 9.18 -10.84
C THR A 3 6.01 8.85 -11.03
N LYS A 4 5.71 7.56 -11.19
CA LYS A 4 4.39 6.95 -11.34
C LYS A 4 4.49 5.46 -10.99
N PHE A 5 3.34 4.82 -10.77
CA PHE A 5 3.23 3.36 -10.64
C PHE A 5 1.93 2.85 -11.24
N ASN A 6 1.90 1.59 -11.67
CA ASN A 6 0.68 0.97 -12.17
C ASN A 6 -0.12 0.33 -11.03
N LEU A 7 -1.42 0.61 -11.02
CA LEU A 7 -2.37 -0.03 -10.11
C LEU A 7 -2.60 -1.48 -10.51
N TYR A 8 -2.86 -2.36 -9.52
CA TYR A 8 -3.22 -3.75 -9.81
C TYR A 8 -4.37 -3.85 -10.82
N PRO A 9 -4.28 -4.77 -11.80
CA PRO A 9 -5.30 -4.93 -12.83
C PRO A 9 -6.66 -5.24 -12.23
N LYS A 10 -7.70 -4.60 -12.73
CA LYS A 10 -9.07 -4.78 -12.24
C LYS A 10 -9.54 -6.24 -12.33
N GLU A 11 -9.04 -6.97 -13.33
CA GLU A 11 -9.34 -8.38 -13.58
C GLU A 11 -8.80 -9.30 -12.48
N GLN A 12 -7.80 -8.86 -11.73
CA GLN A 12 -7.22 -9.62 -10.62
C GLN A 12 -7.79 -9.21 -9.25
N LEU A 13 -8.59 -8.14 -9.20
CA LEU A 13 -9.19 -7.61 -7.99
C LEU A 13 -10.63 -8.12 -7.82
N PRO A 14 -11.14 -8.20 -6.57
CA PRO A 14 -12.56 -8.47 -6.36
C PRO A 14 -13.43 -7.43 -7.07
N GLU A 15 -14.53 -7.87 -7.68
CA GLU A 15 -15.38 -7.04 -8.56
C GLU A 15 -15.83 -5.71 -7.94
N LYS A 16 -16.05 -5.71 -6.61
CA LYS A 16 -16.53 -4.55 -5.85
C LYS A 16 -15.42 -3.75 -5.17
N PHE A 17 -14.18 -4.23 -5.19
CA PHE A 17 -13.05 -3.53 -4.61
C PHE A 17 -12.77 -2.25 -5.39
N LYS A 18 -12.40 -1.20 -4.66
CA LYS A 18 -12.05 0.10 -5.20
C LYS A 18 -10.88 0.66 -4.40
N PHE A 19 -9.88 1.17 -5.10
CA PHE A 19 -8.83 1.94 -4.47
C PHE A 19 -9.35 3.31 -3.98
N PRO A 20 -8.75 3.88 -2.94
CA PRO A 20 -8.92 5.30 -2.60
C PRO A 20 -8.63 6.20 -3.81
N GLN A 21 -9.42 7.25 -3.99
CA GLN A 21 -9.21 8.19 -5.12
C GLN A 21 -7.84 8.86 -5.06
N SER A 22 -7.38 9.24 -3.87
CA SER A 22 -6.06 9.85 -3.68
C SER A 22 -4.91 8.90 -4.00
N TYR A 23 -5.07 7.59 -3.80
CA TYR A 23 -4.10 6.59 -4.23
C TYR A 23 -4.02 6.50 -5.76
N ILE A 24 -5.18 6.53 -6.44
CA ILE A 24 -5.26 6.57 -7.91
C ILE A 24 -4.61 7.86 -8.46
N ASP A 25 -4.90 9.01 -7.84
CA ASP A 25 -4.32 10.29 -8.25
C ASP A 25 -2.79 10.28 -8.07
N LEU A 26 -2.31 9.72 -6.96
CA LEU A 26 -0.87 9.58 -6.68
C LEU A 26 -0.17 8.66 -7.68
N SER A 27 -0.83 7.58 -8.12
CA SER A 27 -0.24 6.62 -9.07
C SER A 27 0.15 7.27 -10.39
N SER A 28 -0.52 8.36 -10.76
CA SER A 28 -0.28 9.11 -11.98
C SER A 28 0.65 10.31 -11.80
N ASN A 29 0.78 10.84 -10.58
CA ASN A 29 1.66 11.96 -10.27
C ASN A 29 2.24 11.89 -8.84
N MET A 30 3.53 11.55 -8.74
CA MET A 30 4.26 11.48 -7.49
C MET A 30 5.11 12.73 -7.17
N GLU A 31 4.92 13.86 -7.86
CA GLU A 31 5.72 15.09 -7.66
C GLU A 31 5.81 15.50 -6.18
N LYS A 32 4.69 15.48 -5.46
CA LYS A 32 4.65 15.82 -4.02
C LYS A 32 5.53 14.92 -3.15
N ILE A 33 5.64 13.65 -3.49
CA ILE A 33 6.50 12.69 -2.79
C ILE A 33 7.95 12.90 -3.19
N ASN A 34 8.20 13.19 -4.47
CA ASN A 34 9.53 13.45 -5.00
C ASN A 34 10.14 14.78 -4.54
N GLU A 35 9.34 15.71 -4.01
CA GLU A 35 9.81 16.90 -3.30
C GLU A 35 10.49 16.57 -1.96
N LEU A 36 10.18 15.40 -1.37
CA LEU A 36 10.82 14.94 -0.14
C LEU A 36 12.21 14.41 -0.44
N LYS A 37 13.21 14.90 0.27
CA LYS A 37 14.60 14.45 0.09
C LYS A 37 14.76 12.94 0.29
N TYR A 38 14.04 12.39 1.25
CA TYR A 38 13.96 10.96 1.54
C TYR A 38 12.51 10.59 1.83
N PHE A 39 11.95 9.68 1.04
CA PHE A 39 10.68 9.03 1.35
C PHE A 39 10.95 7.52 1.29
N PRO A 40 10.77 6.79 2.41
CA PRO A 40 11.29 5.42 2.51
C PRO A 40 10.40 4.40 1.78
N TRP A 41 9.12 4.72 1.62
CA TRP A 41 8.15 3.83 1.00
C TRP A 41 8.26 3.81 -0.52
N TRP A 42 8.38 2.61 -1.07
CA TRP A 42 8.27 2.31 -2.50
C TRP A 42 6.86 1.80 -2.82
N PHE A 43 6.15 2.43 -3.75
CA PHE A 43 4.81 1.97 -4.12
C PHE A 43 4.89 0.79 -5.08
N GLU A 44 4.02 -0.19 -4.86
CA GLU A 44 3.96 -1.40 -5.68
C GLU A 44 3.54 -1.03 -7.11
N ASP A 45 4.31 -1.55 -8.07
CA ASP A 45 4.04 -1.36 -9.49
C ASP A 45 3.59 -2.68 -10.11
N SER A 46 2.32 -2.73 -10.51
CA SER A 46 1.70 -3.97 -10.97
C SER A 46 2.27 -4.52 -12.28
N GLU A 47 3.18 -3.81 -12.96
CA GLU A 47 3.93 -4.38 -14.08
C GLU A 47 4.77 -5.62 -13.68
N PHE A 48 5.07 -5.77 -12.39
CA PHE A 48 5.94 -6.84 -11.89
C PHE A 48 5.23 -7.90 -11.03
N GLU A 49 3.97 -7.68 -10.66
CA GLU A 49 3.22 -8.61 -9.82
C GLU A 49 2.27 -9.45 -10.68
N ASP A 50 2.69 -10.68 -10.97
CA ASP A 50 1.98 -11.57 -11.89
C ASP A 50 0.62 -12.06 -11.33
N ASN A 51 0.42 -12.01 -10.00
CA ASN A 51 -0.79 -12.57 -9.38
C ASN A 51 -1.13 -11.98 -7.99
N VAL A 52 -2.11 -11.07 -7.94
CA VAL A 52 -2.66 -10.48 -6.70
C VAL A 52 -3.10 -11.53 -5.67
N TYR A 53 -3.67 -12.66 -6.12
CA TYR A 53 -4.13 -13.71 -5.21
C TYR A 53 -2.96 -14.40 -4.51
N LEU A 54 -1.90 -14.75 -5.25
CA LEU A 54 -0.71 -15.38 -4.66
C LEU A 54 0.01 -14.41 -3.72
N TYR A 55 0.11 -13.13 -4.11
CA TYR A 55 0.73 -12.13 -3.24
C TYR A 55 -0.08 -11.95 -1.94
N SER A 56 -1.40 -11.86 -2.05
CA SER A 56 -2.28 -11.76 -0.88
C SER A 56 -2.14 -12.96 0.05
N LYS A 57 -1.99 -14.17 -0.50
CA LYS A 57 -1.75 -15.39 0.28
C LYS A 57 -0.39 -15.38 0.97
N ALA A 58 0.66 -14.90 0.31
CA ALA A 58 1.97 -14.76 0.95
C ALA A 58 1.93 -13.76 2.12
N ILE A 59 1.22 -12.63 1.97
CA ILE A 59 1.04 -11.66 3.06
C ILE A 59 0.22 -12.28 4.19
N GLU A 60 -0.84 -13.04 3.89
CA GLU A 60 -1.65 -13.73 4.91
C GLU A 60 -0.81 -14.72 5.72
N GLU A 61 0.07 -15.50 5.07
CA GLU A 61 0.98 -16.43 5.76
C GLU A 61 1.95 -15.72 6.72
N LEU A 62 2.38 -14.50 6.37
CA LEU A 62 3.34 -13.72 7.16
C LEU A 62 2.70 -12.84 8.23
N THR A 63 1.40 -12.55 8.13
CA THR A 63 0.72 -11.60 9.03
C THR A 63 -0.42 -12.22 9.83
N GLY A 64 -0.93 -13.38 9.40
CA GLY A 64 -2.15 -13.99 9.91
C GLY A 64 -3.43 -13.23 9.53
N VAL A 65 -3.34 -12.22 8.67
CA VAL A 65 -4.49 -11.40 8.25
C VAL A 65 -4.84 -11.71 6.79
N ALA A 66 -6.00 -12.32 6.59
CA ALA A 66 -6.51 -12.64 5.27
C ALA A 66 -6.84 -11.40 4.43
N ASP A 67 -6.73 -11.59 3.10
CA ASP A 67 -7.17 -10.66 2.06
C ASP A 67 -6.44 -9.31 2.08
N LEU A 68 -5.22 -9.26 2.62
CA LEU A 68 -4.35 -8.09 2.49
C LEU A 68 -3.66 -8.08 1.12
N ILE A 69 -3.53 -6.90 0.55
CA ILE A 69 -2.67 -6.65 -0.62
C ILE A 69 -1.78 -5.44 -0.32
N ALA A 70 -0.47 -5.60 -0.46
CA ALA A 70 0.46 -4.50 -0.26
C ALA A 70 0.28 -3.48 -1.39
N PHE A 71 0.35 -2.20 -1.05
CA PHE A 71 0.41 -1.11 -2.04
C PHE A 71 1.70 -0.31 -1.91
N ALA A 72 2.43 -0.44 -0.79
CA ALA A 72 3.75 0.14 -0.61
C ALA A 72 4.62 -0.70 0.35
N ARG A 73 5.94 -0.59 0.18
CA ARG A 73 6.98 -1.32 0.91
C ARG A 73 8.05 -0.38 1.47
N ASP A 74 8.50 -0.62 2.69
CA ASP A 74 9.72 -0.04 3.25
C ASP A 74 10.55 -1.16 3.91
N GLY A 75 11.45 -1.75 3.12
CA GLY A 75 12.11 -3.00 3.50
C GLY A 75 11.10 -4.11 3.81
N ASP A 76 11.14 -4.63 5.04
CA ASP A 76 10.23 -5.68 5.50
C ASP A 76 8.83 -5.14 5.82
N TRP A 77 8.63 -3.82 5.94
CA TRP A 77 7.32 -3.23 6.16
C TRP A 77 6.46 -3.23 4.90
N ALA A 78 5.19 -3.57 5.07
CA ALA A 78 4.16 -3.58 4.05
C ALA A 78 2.96 -2.74 4.50
N ALA A 79 2.61 -1.72 3.71
CA ALA A 79 1.34 -1.02 3.86
C ALA A 79 0.32 -1.65 2.91
N CYS A 80 -0.81 -2.10 3.46
CA CYS A 80 -1.76 -2.97 2.78
C CYS A 80 -3.19 -2.43 2.81
N PHE A 81 -3.92 -2.67 1.73
CA PHE A 81 -5.37 -2.58 1.71
C PHE A 81 -5.99 -3.96 1.94
N LYS A 82 -7.25 -3.96 2.41
CA LYS A 82 -8.02 -5.20 2.53
C LYS A 82 -8.94 -5.37 1.31
N LEU A 83 -8.73 -6.44 0.55
CA LEU A 83 -9.45 -6.74 -0.70
C LEU A 83 -10.97 -6.96 -0.49
N THR A 84 -11.39 -7.31 0.73
CA THR A 84 -12.81 -7.47 1.10
C THR A 84 -13.48 -6.16 1.54
N ASP A 85 -12.74 -5.05 1.60
CA ASP A 85 -13.30 -3.73 1.91
C ASP A 85 -13.74 -3.03 0.62
N TYR A 86 -15.05 -2.91 0.45
CA TYR A 86 -15.67 -2.33 -0.75
C TYR A 86 -16.08 -0.86 -0.57
N SER A 87 -15.64 -0.21 0.51
CA SER A 87 -15.99 1.20 0.80
C SER A 87 -15.43 2.17 -0.23
N GLY A 88 -14.33 1.81 -0.90
CA GLY A 88 -13.54 2.71 -1.74
C GLY A 88 -12.65 3.66 -0.94
N ASN A 89 -12.62 3.54 0.39
CA ASN A 89 -11.65 4.19 1.26
C ASN A 89 -11.25 3.22 2.39
N PRO A 90 -10.64 2.06 2.03
CA PRO A 90 -10.28 1.05 3.01
C PRO A 90 -9.30 1.57 4.05
N ARG A 91 -9.38 0.98 5.24
CA ARG A 91 -8.35 1.09 6.27
C ARG A 91 -6.99 0.62 5.72
N VAL A 92 -5.90 1.25 6.18
CA VAL A 92 -4.54 0.80 5.89
C VAL A 92 -4.03 -0.06 7.04
N TYR A 93 -3.55 -1.26 6.70
CA TYR A 93 -2.89 -2.18 7.62
C TYR A 93 -1.40 -2.15 7.33
N VAL A 94 -0.58 -1.82 8.32
CA VAL A 94 0.87 -1.77 8.16
C VAL A 94 1.50 -2.85 9.01
N HIS A 95 2.23 -3.76 8.38
CA HIS A 95 2.85 -4.92 9.01
C HIS A 95 4.32 -5.01 8.68
N ASP A 96 5.15 -5.30 9.68
CA ASP A 96 6.52 -5.77 9.49
C ASP A 96 6.48 -7.26 9.13
N LEU A 97 6.80 -7.61 7.89
CA LEU A 97 6.77 -8.99 7.42
C LEU A 97 7.93 -9.84 7.98
N GLY A 98 8.94 -9.22 8.58
CA GLY A 98 10.02 -9.90 9.30
C GLY A 98 9.69 -10.12 10.78
N ASN A 99 8.66 -9.45 11.31
CA ASN A 99 8.28 -9.51 12.72
C ASN A 99 6.78 -9.25 12.93
N GLU A 100 6.00 -10.32 13.07
CA GLU A 100 4.54 -10.29 13.27
C GLU A 100 4.05 -9.44 14.46
N ALA A 101 4.91 -9.15 15.45
CA ALA A 101 4.57 -8.31 16.59
C ALA A 101 4.49 -6.82 16.24
N ASN A 102 5.18 -6.40 15.18
CA ASN A 102 5.27 -5.01 14.74
C ASN A 102 4.22 -4.73 13.68
N LYS A 103 3.20 -3.96 14.07
CA LYS A 103 2.11 -3.54 13.18
C LYS A 103 1.39 -2.32 13.69
N TYR A 104 0.76 -1.58 12.79
CA TYR A 104 -0.17 -0.50 13.11
C TYR A 104 -1.23 -0.37 12.01
N GLU A 105 -2.26 0.44 12.29
CA GLU A 105 -3.35 0.68 11.35
C GLU A 105 -3.68 2.18 11.30
N CYS A 106 -3.94 2.68 10.10
CA CYS A 106 -4.45 4.04 9.88
C CYS A 106 -5.86 3.95 9.32
N LYS A 107 -6.72 4.92 9.61
CA LYS A 107 -8.14 4.91 9.22
C LYS A 107 -8.34 4.80 7.70
N ASP A 108 -7.43 5.35 6.92
CA ASP A 108 -7.44 5.39 5.46
C ASP A 108 -6.05 5.73 4.88
N PHE A 109 -5.97 5.74 3.55
CA PHE A 109 -4.74 6.04 2.81
C PHE A 109 -4.23 7.47 3.03
N ASP A 110 -5.14 8.45 3.14
CA ASP A 110 -4.76 9.86 3.30
C ASP A 110 -4.10 10.10 4.67
N GLU A 111 -4.61 9.45 5.72
CA GLU A 111 -4.00 9.48 7.05
C GLU A 111 -2.62 8.86 7.03
N TRP A 112 -2.52 7.64 6.52
CA TRP A 112 -1.23 6.94 6.41
C TRP A 112 -0.21 7.80 5.66
N LEU A 113 -0.57 8.30 4.46
CA LEU A 113 0.35 9.09 3.66
C LEU A 113 0.76 10.39 4.37
N ALA A 114 -0.15 11.05 5.06
CA ALA A 114 0.16 12.27 5.81
C ALA A 114 1.12 12.00 6.98
N GLU A 115 0.96 10.89 7.69
CA GLU A 115 1.85 10.46 8.76
C GLU A 115 3.25 10.12 8.22
N GLU A 116 3.33 9.36 7.11
CA GLU A 116 4.62 9.01 6.49
C GLU A 116 5.35 10.23 5.93
N ILE A 117 4.63 11.17 5.31
CA ILE A 117 5.21 12.45 4.83
C ILE A 117 5.72 13.28 6.01
N LYS A 118 5.00 13.29 7.14
CA LYS A 118 5.43 14.02 8.34
C LYS A 118 6.72 13.42 8.88
N SER A 119 6.75 12.10 9.06
CA SER A 119 7.94 11.36 9.51
C SER A 119 9.14 11.62 8.60
N ALA A 120 8.94 11.57 7.28
CA ALA A 120 9.97 11.84 6.27
C ALA A 120 10.58 13.24 6.34
N LYS A 121 9.85 14.25 6.84
CA LYS A 121 10.32 15.63 7.00
C LYS A 121 11.07 15.88 8.31
N GLU A 122 10.92 14.99 9.29
CA GLU A 122 11.59 15.07 10.58
C GLU A 122 13.03 14.51 10.52
N TYR A 123 13.41 13.84 9.42
CA TYR A 123 14.76 13.39 9.08
C TYR A 123 15.55 14.42 8.25
#